data_AF-A0A7Y7J4F7-F1
#
_entry.id   AF-A0A7Y7J4F7-F1
#
_cell.length_a   1.000
_cell.length_b   1.000
_cell.length_c   1.000
_cell.angle_alpha   90.00
_cell.angle_beta   90.00
_cell.angle_gamma   90.00
#
_symmetry.space_group_name_H-M   'P 1'
#
loop_
_entity.id
_entity.type
_entity.pdbx_description
1 polymer ?
#
loop_
_entity_poly.entity_id
_entity_poly.type
_entity_poly.pdbx_seq_one_letter_code
_entity_poly.pdbx_strand_id
1 'polypeptide(L)'
;MLACSRSLAAYRCLTTCRAIKGSFAEGVITMSSNRSRKASSDTPLAGPGEPSPLRSVVIWGLAIRLFHLLLILAIIGMWYTAEVGAGLDFPMVWHARLGYCVIGLVVFRLIWGLVGSGHARFSRFVASPRTTWRYAGDFLAGRAPCHAGHNPLGGWMTLTMLLVLAIQGSSGLFLTDDLLFEGPLHDRVPASVAEGLAWVHHTNITLLWGLIALHLMAIVWHGLRGEWLIWAMVHGRKHFRRDESVADEGEPVPPSRPRRWLALGLAIGIAVLVIWQGAQLP
;
A
#
# COMPACT_ATOMS: atom_id res chain seq x y z
N MET A 1 37.74 -19.46 8.75
CA MET A 1 36.51 -20.22 8.42
C MET A 1 35.18 -19.53 8.82
N LEU A 2 35.18 -18.28 9.31
CA LEU A 2 33.94 -17.57 9.69
C LEU A 2 33.33 -16.66 8.59
N ALA A 3 34.04 -16.44 7.48
CA ALA A 3 33.54 -15.62 6.35
C ALA A 3 32.65 -16.43 5.37
N CYS A 4 32.80 -17.76 5.32
CA CYS A 4 32.07 -18.61 4.37
C CYS A 4 30.62 -18.91 4.82
N SER A 5 30.32 -18.89 6.13
CA SER A 5 28.97 -19.18 6.64
C SER A 5 27.98 -18.02 6.47
N ARG A 6 28.46 -16.77 6.38
CA ARG A 6 27.61 -15.58 6.22
C ARG A 6 27.08 -15.41 4.80
N SER A 7 27.84 -15.83 3.78
CA SER A 7 27.36 -15.84 2.39
C SER A 7 26.27 -16.88 2.15
N LEU A 8 26.26 -17.99 2.90
CA LEU A 8 25.29 -19.08 2.73
C LEU A 8 23.86 -18.70 3.15
N ALA A 9 23.67 -17.78 4.11
CA ALA A 9 22.34 -17.34 4.53
C ALA A 9 21.67 -16.44 3.45
N ALA A 10 22.41 -15.51 2.88
CA ALA A 10 21.96 -14.68 1.76
C ALA A 10 21.76 -15.53 0.48
N TYR A 11 22.64 -16.50 0.22
CA TYR A 11 22.49 -17.44 -0.88
C TYR A 11 21.28 -18.37 -0.72
N ARG A 12 20.96 -18.81 0.51
CA ARG A 12 19.77 -19.62 0.81
C ARG A 12 18.47 -18.84 0.54
N CYS A 13 18.46 -17.53 0.75
CA CYS A 13 17.32 -16.69 0.38
C CYS A 13 17.13 -16.64 -1.15
N LEU A 14 18.22 -16.48 -1.91
CA LEU A 14 18.21 -16.38 -3.37
C LEU A 14 17.86 -17.70 -4.09
N THR A 15 18.38 -18.85 -3.63
CA THR A 15 18.07 -20.16 -4.22
C THR A 15 16.62 -20.59 -3.98
N THR A 16 16.03 -20.14 -2.87
CA THR A 16 14.64 -20.39 -2.51
C THR A 16 13.66 -19.67 -3.44
N CYS A 17 13.94 -18.41 -3.80
CA CYS A 17 13.13 -17.68 -4.78
C CYS A 17 13.21 -18.28 -6.19
N ARG A 18 14.34 -18.92 -6.56
CA ARG A 18 14.47 -19.60 -7.85
C ARG A 18 13.65 -20.89 -7.93
N ALA A 19 13.44 -21.59 -6.82
CA ALA A 19 12.55 -22.76 -6.76
C ALA A 19 11.06 -22.37 -6.87
N ILE A 20 10.66 -21.20 -6.33
CA ILE A 20 9.31 -20.64 -6.48
C ILE A 20 8.97 -20.34 -7.96
N LYS A 21 9.97 -19.96 -8.78
CA LYS A 21 9.78 -19.80 -10.25
C LYS A 21 9.31 -21.10 -10.94
N GLY A 22 9.78 -22.27 -10.51
CA GLY A 22 9.35 -23.56 -11.06
C GLY A 22 7.89 -23.86 -10.75
N SER A 23 7.48 -23.61 -9.50
CA SER A 23 6.10 -23.84 -9.04
C SER A 23 5.08 -22.83 -9.60
N PHE A 24 5.50 -21.61 -9.94
CA PHE A 24 4.61 -20.60 -10.55
C PHE A 24 4.22 -20.96 -12.00
N ALA A 25 5.10 -21.64 -12.75
CA ALA A 25 4.80 -22.14 -14.09
C ALA A 25 3.85 -23.37 -14.05
N GLU A 26 3.96 -24.20 -13.02
CA GLU A 26 3.13 -25.41 -12.86
C GLU A 26 1.79 -25.13 -12.13
N GLY A 27 1.75 -24.16 -11.22
CA GLY A 27 0.59 -23.85 -10.38
C GLY A 27 -0.56 -23.13 -11.09
N VAL A 28 -0.34 -22.59 -12.29
CA VAL A 28 -1.40 -21.99 -13.12
C VAL A 28 -2.25 -23.07 -13.81
N ILE A 29 -1.80 -24.33 -13.88
CA ILE A 29 -2.47 -25.39 -14.64
C ILE A 29 -3.44 -26.26 -13.80
N THR A 30 -3.45 -26.16 -12.47
CA THR A 30 -4.34 -27.02 -11.65
C THR A 30 -5.40 -26.23 -10.88
N MET A 31 -6.38 -25.71 -11.62
CA MET A 31 -7.74 -25.59 -11.06
C MET A 31 -8.35 -27.00 -10.98
N SER A 32 -8.43 -27.57 -9.79
CA SER A 32 -9.31 -28.73 -9.56
C SER A 32 -9.84 -28.79 -8.12
N SER A 33 -11.15 -28.53 -8.03
CA SER A 33 -12.14 -29.22 -7.19
C SER A 33 -11.84 -29.50 -5.71
N ASN A 34 -12.46 -28.66 -4.87
CA ASN A 34 -13.20 -29.00 -3.65
C ASN A 34 -13.13 -30.46 -3.13
N ARG A 35 -12.55 -30.68 -1.94
CA ARG A 35 -13.08 -31.65 -0.94
C ARG A 35 -12.47 -31.45 0.45
N SER A 36 -13.36 -31.34 1.45
CA SER A 36 -13.14 -31.56 2.88
C SER A 36 -12.05 -32.59 3.19
N ARG A 37 -11.05 -32.22 3.99
CA ARG A 37 -10.15 -33.18 4.65
C ARG A 37 -10.06 -32.92 6.14
N LYS A 38 -10.79 -33.80 6.83
CA LYS A 38 -10.61 -34.34 8.18
C LYS A 38 -9.14 -34.29 8.62
N ALA A 39 -8.90 -33.80 9.84
CA ALA A 39 -7.61 -33.86 10.50
C ALA A 39 -7.18 -35.33 10.66
N SER A 40 -6.17 -35.74 9.89
CA SER A 40 -5.41 -36.96 10.14
C SER A 40 -4.03 -36.55 10.64
N SER A 41 -3.81 -36.80 11.91
CA SER A 41 -2.53 -36.71 12.61
C SER A 41 -1.59 -37.80 12.10
N ASP A 42 -1.01 -37.61 10.91
CA ASP A 42 0.14 -38.36 10.40
C ASP A 42 0.83 -37.49 9.35
N THR A 43 1.73 -36.61 9.80
CA THR A 43 2.69 -35.95 8.90
C THR A 43 3.97 -36.78 8.94
N PRO A 44 4.39 -37.41 7.83
CA PRO A 44 5.70 -38.04 7.77
C PRO A 44 6.76 -36.98 8.12
N LEU A 45 7.65 -37.30 9.07
CA LEU A 45 8.82 -36.47 9.34
C LEU A 45 9.58 -36.33 8.02
N ALA A 46 9.59 -35.12 7.47
CA ALA A 46 10.25 -34.80 6.21
C ALA A 46 11.69 -35.33 6.25
N GLY A 47 12.07 -36.10 5.23
CA GLY A 47 13.42 -36.63 5.11
C GLY A 47 14.46 -35.51 5.08
N PRO A 48 15.70 -35.74 5.56
CA PRO A 48 16.75 -34.73 5.58
C PRO A 48 17.11 -34.33 4.13
N GLY A 49 16.57 -33.20 3.67
CA GLY A 49 16.86 -32.64 2.34
C GLY A 49 15.65 -32.08 1.59
N GLU A 50 14.42 -32.41 1.98
CA GLU A 50 13.24 -31.85 1.32
C GLU A 50 12.96 -30.39 1.75
N PRO A 51 12.69 -29.47 0.80
CA PRO A 51 12.32 -28.11 1.15
C PRO A 51 11.02 -28.12 1.97
N SER A 52 11.04 -27.43 3.11
CA SER A 52 9.89 -27.35 4.01
C SER A 52 8.65 -26.82 3.27
N PRO A 53 7.43 -27.30 3.59
CA PRO A 53 6.22 -26.91 2.89
C PRO A 53 5.97 -25.40 3.02
N LEU A 54 5.45 -24.80 1.94
CA LEU A 54 5.07 -23.39 1.91
C LEU A 54 3.76 -23.16 2.69
N ARG A 55 3.73 -22.17 3.59
CA ARG A 55 2.50 -21.64 4.20
C ARG A 55 2.09 -20.36 3.49
N SER A 56 0.79 -20.20 3.23
CA SER A 56 0.19 -18.97 2.69
C SER A 56 -0.43 -18.15 3.82
N VAL A 57 -0.03 -16.89 3.96
CA VAL A 57 -0.60 -15.96 4.94
C VAL A 57 -1.27 -14.80 4.20
N VAL A 58 -2.50 -14.48 4.59
CA VAL A 58 -3.22 -13.30 4.07
C VAL A 58 -2.67 -12.07 4.78
N ILE A 59 -2.00 -11.20 4.03
CA ILE A 59 -1.36 -9.99 4.55
C ILE A 59 -2.26 -8.77 4.36
N TRP A 60 -2.85 -8.61 3.16
CA TRP A 60 -3.69 -7.45 2.84
C TRP A 60 -5.12 -7.87 2.52
N GLY A 61 -6.08 -7.33 3.28
CA GLY A 61 -7.50 -7.51 3.02
C GLY A 61 -7.96 -6.81 1.74
N LEU A 62 -9.10 -7.25 1.18
CA LEU A 62 -9.69 -6.70 -0.05
C LEU A 62 -9.82 -5.17 -0.02
N ALA A 63 -10.29 -4.61 1.09
CA ALA A 63 -10.50 -3.17 1.25
C ALA A 63 -9.23 -2.33 1.00
N ILE A 64 -8.06 -2.79 1.46
CA ILE A 64 -6.78 -2.09 1.26
C ILE A 64 -6.31 -2.21 -0.18
N ARG A 65 -6.54 -3.36 -0.80
CA ARG A 65 -6.19 -3.61 -2.21
C ARG A 65 -6.99 -2.72 -3.14
N LEU A 66 -8.30 -2.65 -2.93
CA LEU A 66 -9.19 -1.76 -3.69
C LEU A 66 -8.81 -0.30 -3.48
N PHE A 67 -8.56 0.14 -2.25
CA PHE A 67 -8.08 1.50 -1.97
C PHE A 67 -6.82 1.83 -2.80
N HIS A 68 -5.82 0.96 -2.79
CA HIS A 68 -4.56 1.23 -3.49
C HIS A 68 -4.73 1.22 -5.00
N LEU A 69 -5.52 0.29 -5.54
CA LEU A 69 -5.81 0.25 -6.98
C LEU A 69 -6.54 1.52 -7.42
N LEU A 70 -7.59 1.93 -6.70
CA LEU A 70 -8.34 3.14 -7.00
C LEU A 70 -7.46 4.39 -6.84
N LEU A 71 -6.58 4.43 -5.84
CA LEU A 71 -5.67 5.56 -5.63
C LEU A 71 -4.67 5.70 -6.80
N ILE A 72 -4.09 4.59 -7.28
CA ILE A 72 -3.20 4.61 -8.45
C ILE A 72 -3.95 5.16 -9.67
N LEU A 73 -5.13 4.61 -9.96
CA LEU A 73 -5.92 5.03 -11.13
C LEU A 73 -6.31 6.50 -11.04
N ALA A 74 -6.69 6.98 -9.85
CA ALA A 74 -7.02 8.39 -9.63
C ALA A 74 -5.80 9.30 -9.82
N ILE A 75 -4.63 8.95 -9.30
CA ILE A 75 -3.39 9.75 -9.46
C ILE A 75 -2.98 9.81 -10.94
N ILE A 76 -3.03 8.69 -11.66
CA ILE A 76 -2.74 8.68 -13.11
C ILE A 76 -3.73 9.55 -13.88
N GLY A 77 -5.03 9.45 -13.56
CA GLY A 77 -6.06 10.28 -14.16
C GLY A 77 -5.85 11.78 -13.89
N MET A 78 -5.53 12.15 -12.64
CA MET A 78 -5.26 13.55 -12.27
C MET A 78 -4.03 14.11 -12.99
N TRP A 79 -2.97 13.32 -13.13
CA TRP A 79 -1.79 13.73 -13.89
C TRP A 79 -2.12 13.92 -15.37
N TYR A 80 -2.87 12.99 -15.97
CA TYR A 80 -3.30 13.10 -17.36
C TYR A 80 -4.16 14.34 -17.59
N THR A 81 -5.12 14.62 -16.71
CA THR A 81 -5.98 15.80 -16.83
C THR A 81 -5.24 17.11 -16.55
N ALA A 82 -4.20 17.10 -15.71
CA ALA A 82 -3.37 18.28 -15.49
C ALA A 82 -2.44 18.58 -16.67
N GLU A 83 -1.74 17.58 -17.22
CA GLU A 83 -0.66 17.84 -18.20
C GLU A 83 -1.08 17.68 -19.67
N VAL A 84 -1.86 16.65 -19.98
CA VAL A 84 -2.33 16.42 -21.36
C VAL A 84 -3.60 17.24 -21.61
N GLY A 85 -4.36 17.49 -20.55
CA GLY A 85 -5.58 18.27 -20.60
C GLY A 85 -5.39 19.78 -20.80
N ALA A 86 -4.23 20.35 -20.47
CA ALA A 86 -4.02 21.80 -20.48
C ALA A 86 -4.29 22.53 -21.83
N GLY A 87 -4.52 21.79 -22.94
CA GLY A 87 -4.92 22.34 -24.24
C GLY A 87 -6.41 22.26 -24.59
N LEU A 88 -7.27 21.76 -23.70
CA LEU A 88 -8.72 21.61 -23.90
C LEU A 88 -9.47 22.10 -22.65
N ASP A 89 -10.70 22.61 -22.74
CA ASP A 89 -11.42 23.22 -21.59
C ASP A 89 -12.05 22.20 -20.61
N PHE A 90 -12.29 20.96 -21.04
CA PHE A 90 -12.91 19.88 -20.24
C PHE A 90 -12.09 19.16 -19.13
N PRO A 91 -10.75 19.22 -19.03
CA PRO A 91 -9.97 18.36 -18.14
C PRO A 91 -9.85 18.87 -16.71
N MET A 92 -10.01 20.16 -16.42
CA MET A 92 -9.90 20.66 -15.05
C MET A 92 -11.06 20.23 -14.15
N VAL A 93 -12.28 20.14 -14.68
CA VAL A 93 -13.43 19.54 -13.96
C VAL A 93 -13.15 18.08 -13.61
N TRP A 94 -12.56 17.31 -14.53
CA TRP A 94 -12.17 15.92 -14.25
C TRP A 94 -11.02 15.83 -13.26
N HIS A 95 -10.04 16.74 -13.33
CA HIS A 95 -8.98 16.85 -12.32
C HIS A 95 -9.59 17.06 -10.93
N ALA A 96 -10.52 18.01 -10.79
CA ALA A 96 -11.22 18.27 -9.54
C ALA A 96 -12.01 17.05 -9.06
N ARG A 97 -12.83 16.43 -9.92
CA ARG A 97 -13.59 15.20 -9.61
C ARG A 97 -12.68 14.06 -9.11
N LEU A 98 -11.54 13.85 -9.76
CA LEU A 98 -10.54 12.86 -9.33
C LEU A 98 -9.84 13.28 -8.03
N GLY A 99 -9.63 14.58 -7.80
CA GLY A 99 -9.17 15.14 -6.53
C GLY A 99 -10.10 14.78 -5.37
N TYR A 100 -11.42 14.92 -5.56
CA TYR A 100 -12.42 14.45 -4.58
C TYR A 100 -12.35 12.93 -4.35
N CYS A 101 -12.12 12.14 -5.41
CA CYS A 101 -11.86 10.71 -5.27
C CYS A 101 -10.63 10.43 -4.40
N VAL A 102 -9.51 11.12 -4.62
CA VAL A 102 -8.30 10.97 -3.80
C VAL A 102 -8.58 11.36 -2.35
N ILE A 103 -9.26 12.48 -2.08
CA ILE A 103 -9.61 12.91 -0.72
C ILE A 103 -10.48 11.86 -0.03
N GLY A 104 -11.53 11.36 -0.70
CA GLY A 104 -12.40 10.31 -0.17
C GLY A 104 -11.63 9.03 0.17
N LEU A 105 -10.72 8.61 -0.72
CA LEU A 105 -9.84 7.46 -0.49
C LEU A 105 -8.87 7.68 0.68
N VAL A 106 -8.28 8.87 0.80
CA VAL A 106 -7.39 9.25 1.91
C VAL A 106 -8.14 9.20 3.24
N VAL A 107 -9.34 9.80 3.30
CA VAL A 107 -10.21 9.77 4.50
C VAL A 107 -10.56 8.32 4.86
N PHE A 108 -11.00 7.52 3.88
CA PHE A 108 -11.24 6.09 4.08
C PHE A 108 -10.01 5.41 4.69
N ARG A 109 -8.82 5.64 4.13
CA ARG A 109 -7.59 4.99 4.57
C ARG A 109 -7.18 5.41 5.98
N LEU A 110 -7.36 6.68 6.33
CA LEU A 110 -7.11 7.21 7.67
C LEU A 110 -8.02 6.52 8.70
N ILE A 111 -9.34 6.50 8.44
CA ILE A 111 -10.29 5.83 9.32
C ILE A 111 -9.96 4.33 9.44
N TRP A 112 -9.79 3.65 8.30
CA TRP A 112 -9.48 2.22 8.27
C TRP A 112 -8.14 1.87 8.90
N GLY A 113 -7.15 2.76 8.83
CA GLY A 113 -5.85 2.59 9.47
C GLY A 113 -5.87 2.77 10.99
N LEU A 114 -6.88 3.43 11.53
CA LEU A 114 -7.09 3.54 12.98
C LEU A 114 -7.94 2.37 13.52
N VAL A 115 -9.04 2.04 12.84
CA VAL A 115 -10.05 1.09 13.36
C VAL A 115 -9.91 -0.34 12.81
N GLY A 116 -9.21 -0.52 11.69
CA GLY A 116 -9.02 -1.80 11.02
C GLY A 116 -8.23 -2.82 11.84
N SER A 117 -8.05 -4.02 11.29
CA SER A 117 -7.36 -5.14 11.96
C SER A 117 -6.16 -5.66 11.17
N GLY A 118 -5.26 -6.37 11.86
CA GLY A 118 -4.05 -6.93 11.28
C GLY A 118 -3.15 -5.85 10.68
N HIS A 119 -2.59 -6.11 9.51
CA HIS A 119 -1.71 -5.19 8.79
C HIS A 119 -2.42 -3.95 8.20
N ALA A 120 -3.73 -3.81 8.38
CA ALA A 120 -4.45 -2.58 8.04
C ALA A 120 -4.09 -1.41 8.96
N ARG A 121 -3.83 -1.72 10.23
CA ARG A 121 -3.77 -0.75 11.32
C ARG A 121 -2.39 -0.09 11.42
N PHE A 122 -2.34 1.24 11.47
CA PHE A 122 -1.08 1.99 11.56
C PHE A 122 -0.21 1.53 12.73
N SER A 123 -0.79 1.32 13.91
CA SER A 123 -0.07 0.89 15.11
C SER A 123 0.56 -0.51 15.01
N ARG A 124 0.23 -1.30 13.99
CA ARG A 124 0.79 -2.66 13.80
C ARG A 124 2.03 -2.66 12.92
N PHE A 125 2.12 -1.73 11.97
CA PHE A 125 3.20 -1.74 10.98
C PHE A 125 4.10 -0.50 11.04
N VAL A 126 3.68 0.56 11.72
CA VAL A 126 4.51 1.75 11.94
C VAL A 126 5.38 1.52 13.15
N ALA A 127 6.66 1.22 12.90
CA ALA A 127 7.65 1.07 13.96
C ALA A 127 8.08 2.43 14.54
N SER A 128 8.57 2.42 15.78
CA SER A 128 9.12 3.63 16.40
C SER A 128 10.30 4.19 15.60
N PRO A 129 10.52 5.53 15.58
CA PRO A 129 11.60 6.14 14.80
C PRO A 129 12.97 5.49 15.04
N ARG A 130 13.30 5.21 16.31
CA ARG A 130 14.56 4.53 16.70
C ARG A 130 14.70 3.15 16.07
N THR A 131 13.61 2.37 16.03
CA THR A 131 13.59 1.04 15.40
C THR A 131 13.75 1.16 13.89
N THR A 132 13.11 2.15 13.27
CA THR A 132 13.23 2.41 11.84
C THR A 132 14.65 2.79 11.44
N TRP A 133 15.32 3.67 12.21
CA TRP A 133 16.71 4.04 11.94
C TRP A 133 17.67 2.86 12.06
N ARG A 134 17.50 2.02 13.09
CA ARG A 134 18.28 0.78 13.21
C ARG A 134 18.03 -0.15 12.02
N TYR A 135 16.76 -0.35 11.65
CA TYR A 135 16.39 -1.17 10.49
C TYR A 135 16.98 -0.62 9.19
N ALA A 136 17.02 0.71 9.00
CA ALA A 136 17.63 1.32 7.83
C ALA A 136 19.13 1.00 7.74
N GLY A 137 19.86 1.07 8.86
CA GLY A 137 21.26 0.66 8.92
C GLY A 137 21.46 -0.82 8.59
N ASP A 138 20.63 -1.71 9.15
CA ASP A 138 20.68 -3.14 8.85
C ASP A 138 20.28 -3.46 7.40
N PHE A 139 19.35 -2.69 6.83
CA PHE A 139 18.93 -2.80 5.44
C PHE A 139 20.07 -2.47 4.48
N LEU A 140 20.76 -1.34 4.71
CA LEU A 140 21.93 -0.94 3.95
C LEU A 140 23.09 -1.95 4.11
N ALA A 141 23.23 -2.55 5.28
CA ALA A 141 24.22 -3.59 5.55
C ALA A 141 23.82 -4.98 5.02
N GLY A 142 22.65 -5.14 4.39
CA GLY A 142 22.17 -6.44 3.88
C GLY A 142 21.78 -7.45 4.96
N ARG A 143 21.54 -7.01 6.20
CA ARG A 143 21.18 -7.83 7.37
C ARG A 143 19.75 -7.62 7.87
N ALA A 144 18.94 -6.84 7.15
CA ALA A 144 17.57 -6.55 7.56
C ALA A 144 16.72 -7.83 7.66
N PRO A 145 15.92 -7.98 8.73
CA PRO A 145 15.03 -9.13 8.88
C PRO A 145 13.84 -9.08 7.89
N CYS A 146 13.36 -10.26 7.50
CA CYS A 146 12.16 -10.43 6.67
C CYS A 146 10.88 -9.99 7.43
N HIS A 147 10.00 -9.28 6.73
CA HIS A 147 8.72 -8.79 7.27
C HIS A 147 7.54 -9.28 6.42
N ALA A 148 6.47 -9.71 7.10
CA ALA A 148 5.25 -10.20 6.44
C ALA A 148 4.48 -9.06 5.79
N GLY A 149 4.15 -8.03 6.58
CA GLY A 149 3.48 -6.80 6.14
C GLY A 149 4.46 -5.75 5.63
N HIS A 150 4.38 -4.54 6.18
CA HIS A 150 5.36 -3.49 5.92
C HIS A 150 6.57 -3.70 6.82
N ASN A 151 7.76 -3.52 6.26
CA ASN A 151 8.95 -3.29 7.08
C ASN A 151 8.91 -1.87 7.69
N PRO A 152 9.77 -1.56 8.68
CA PRO A 152 9.80 -0.25 9.33
C PRO A 152 9.88 0.93 8.35
N LEU A 153 10.69 0.84 7.29
CA LEU A 153 10.81 1.88 6.27
C LEU A 153 9.52 2.05 5.46
N GLY A 154 8.92 0.95 5.02
CA GLY A 154 7.66 0.93 4.26
C GLY A 154 6.48 1.43 5.08
N GLY A 155 6.48 1.21 6.40
CA GLY A 155 5.47 1.75 7.30
C GLY A 155 5.51 3.27 7.37
N TRP A 156 6.71 3.85 7.51
CA TRP A 156 6.89 5.31 7.47
C TRP A 156 6.60 5.89 6.09
N MET A 157 7.00 5.21 5.01
CA MET A 157 6.69 5.64 3.65
C MET A 157 5.18 5.74 3.40
N THR A 158 4.41 4.78 3.91
CA THR A 158 2.94 4.80 3.81
C THR A 158 2.35 6.02 4.51
N LEU A 159 2.83 6.35 5.72
CA LEU A 159 2.35 7.53 6.45
C LEU A 159 2.74 8.82 5.74
N THR A 160 3.97 8.93 5.27
CA THR A 160 4.47 10.12 4.56
C THR A 160 3.69 10.36 3.27
N MET A 161 3.48 9.32 2.44
CA MET A 161 2.68 9.47 1.22
C MET A 161 1.24 9.85 1.53
N LEU A 162 0.63 9.26 2.57
CA LEU A 162 -0.74 9.59 2.96
C LEU A 162 -0.86 11.05 3.44
N LEU A 163 0.13 11.55 4.19
CA LEU A 163 0.20 12.94 4.62
C LEU A 163 0.36 13.90 3.43
N VAL A 164 1.30 13.61 2.53
CA VAL A 164 1.56 14.45 1.35
C VAL A 164 0.34 14.46 0.42
N LEU A 165 -0.34 13.33 0.23
CA LEU A 165 -1.61 13.27 -0.51
C LEU A 165 -2.74 14.04 0.19
N ALA A 166 -2.82 13.98 1.52
CA ALA A 166 -3.80 14.76 2.28
C ALA A 166 -3.58 16.26 2.11
N ILE A 167 -2.31 16.72 2.16
CA ILE A 167 -1.94 18.12 1.90
C ILE A 167 -2.26 18.50 0.45
N GLN A 168 -1.93 17.66 -0.53
CA GLN A 168 -2.24 17.91 -1.94
C GLN A 168 -3.75 18.06 -2.17
N GLY A 169 -4.55 17.11 -1.69
CA GLY A 169 -5.99 17.14 -1.87
C GLY A 169 -6.65 18.29 -1.13
N SER A 170 -6.26 18.54 0.13
CA SER A 170 -6.87 19.61 0.93
C SER A 170 -6.52 21.00 0.41
N SER A 171 -5.28 21.27 0.01
CA SER A 171 -4.91 22.53 -0.63
C SER A 171 -5.72 22.77 -1.91
N GLY A 172 -5.90 21.72 -2.73
CA GLY A 172 -6.69 21.73 -3.97
C GLY A 172 -8.12 22.26 -3.83
N LEU A 173 -8.76 22.08 -2.66
CA LEU A 173 -10.14 22.51 -2.41
C LEU A 173 -10.32 24.04 -2.37
N PHE A 174 -9.23 24.80 -2.27
CA PHE A 174 -9.22 26.26 -2.15
C PHE A 174 -8.68 26.96 -3.41
N LEU A 175 -8.30 26.21 -4.45
CA LEU A 175 -7.77 26.78 -5.69
C LEU A 175 -8.89 27.33 -6.57
N THR A 176 -8.54 28.30 -7.40
CA THR A 176 -9.36 28.86 -8.48
C THR A 176 -8.49 29.00 -9.73
N ASP A 177 -9.08 28.94 -10.92
CA ASP A 177 -8.43 29.35 -12.18
C ASP A 177 -8.95 30.71 -12.70
N ASP A 178 -9.76 31.41 -11.89
CA ASP A 178 -10.41 32.70 -12.15
C ASP A 178 -11.37 32.76 -13.36
N LEU A 179 -11.45 31.72 -14.20
CA LEU A 179 -12.19 31.75 -15.47
C LEU A 179 -13.25 30.63 -15.60
N LEU A 180 -12.94 29.41 -15.19
CA LEU A 180 -13.70 28.19 -15.48
C LEU A 180 -13.85 27.25 -14.28
N PHE A 181 -13.04 27.38 -13.23
CA PHE A 181 -13.10 26.51 -12.07
C PHE A 181 -12.76 27.23 -10.76
N GLU A 182 -13.70 27.14 -9.81
CA GLU A 182 -13.48 27.53 -8.42
C GLU A 182 -13.64 26.33 -7.49
N GLY A 183 -12.67 26.17 -6.61
CA GLY A 183 -12.70 25.17 -5.56
C GLY A 183 -13.83 25.46 -4.56
N PRO A 184 -14.47 24.42 -4.01
CA PRO A 184 -15.65 24.53 -3.13
C PRO A 184 -15.40 25.34 -1.84
N LEU A 185 -14.14 25.51 -1.44
CA LEU A 185 -13.73 26.19 -0.22
C LEU A 185 -13.04 27.53 -0.49
N HIS A 186 -12.90 27.94 -1.75
CA HIS A 186 -12.18 29.16 -2.14
C HIS A 186 -12.69 30.40 -1.39
N ASP A 187 -14.01 30.64 -1.45
CA ASP A 187 -14.67 31.79 -0.81
C ASP A 187 -14.65 31.77 0.73
N ARG A 188 -14.20 30.68 1.34
CA ARG A 188 -14.17 30.55 2.81
C ARG A 188 -12.89 31.08 3.44
N VAL A 189 -11.93 31.54 2.63
CA VAL A 189 -10.64 32.05 3.11
C VAL A 189 -10.28 33.37 2.41
N PRO A 190 -9.46 34.23 3.05
CA PRO A 190 -8.92 35.42 2.38
C PRO A 190 -8.06 35.07 1.16
N ALA A 191 -8.01 35.95 0.16
CA ALA A 191 -7.22 35.76 -1.07
C ALA A 191 -5.75 35.38 -0.80
N SER A 192 -5.08 36.06 0.14
CA SER A 192 -3.70 35.74 0.54
C SER A 192 -3.51 34.30 1.06
N VAL A 193 -4.54 33.72 1.69
CA VAL A 193 -4.50 32.32 2.15
C VAL A 193 -4.72 31.38 0.97
N ALA A 194 -5.65 31.70 0.06
CA ALA A 194 -5.88 30.92 -1.15
C ALA A 194 -4.62 30.88 -2.04
N GLU A 195 -3.95 32.00 -2.23
CA GLU A 195 -2.65 32.09 -2.95
C GLU A 195 -1.58 31.22 -2.29
N GLY A 196 -1.46 31.26 -0.96
CA GLY A 196 -0.54 30.41 -0.22
C GLY A 196 -0.84 28.92 -0.39
N LEU A 197 -2.12 28.53 -0.38
CA LEU A 197 -2.55 27.14 -0.61
C LEU A 197 -2.32 26.70 -2.06
N ALA A 198 -2.50 27.57 -3.03
CA ALA A 198 -2.13 27.31 -4.43
C ALA A 198 -0.62 27.04 -4.55
N TRP A 199 0.22 27.87 -3.95
CA TRP A 199 1.68 27.65 -3.92
C TRP A 199 2.03 26.30 -3.28
N VAL A 200 1.39 25.94 -2.15
CA VAL A 200 1.55 24.63 -1.52
C VAL A 200 1.13 23.52 -2.49
N HIS A 201 -0.01 23.63 -3.15
CA HIS A 201 -0.51 22.62 -4.09
C HIS A 201 0.45 22.39 -5.25
N HIS A 202 0.97 23.46 -5.86
CA HIS A 202 1.89 23.39 -6.99
C HIS A 202 3.31 22.92 -6.61
N THR A 203 3.73 23.14 -5.36
CA THR A 203 5.07 22.73 -4.91
C THR A 203 5.06 21.31 -4.31
N ASN A 204 3.99 20.95 -3.60
CA ASN A 204 3.87 19.66 -2.92
C ASN A 204 3.76 18.48 -3.90
N ILE A 205 3.26 18.70 -5.12
CA ILE A 205 3.23 17.67 -6.17
C ILE A 205 4.64 17.21 -6.57
N THR A 206 5.65 18.10 -6.57
CA THR A 206 7.04 17.72 -6.83
C THR A 206 7.57 16.75 -5.76
N LEU A 207 7.25 17.02 -4.49
CA LEU A 207 7.59 16.11 -3.39
C LEU A 207 6.84 14.77 -3.55
N LEU A 208 5.56 14.81 -3.91
CA LEU A 208 4.76 13.59 -4.13
C LEU A 208 5.36 12.72 -5.24
N TRP A 209 5.79 13.31 -6.37
CA TRP A 209 6.47 12.57 -7.44
C TRP A 209 7.78 11.94 -6.97
N GLY A 210 8.59 12.67 -6.20
CA GLY A 210 9.81 12.13 -5.60
C GLY A 210 9.54 10.93 -4.70
N LEU A 211 8.48 11.00 -3.88
CA LEU A 211 8.05 9.89 -3.02
C LEU A 211 7.52 8.70 -3.83
N ILE A 212 6.71 8.94 -4.86
CA ILE A 212 6.23 7.87 -5.75
C ILE A 212 7.42 7.17 -6.42
N ALA A 213 8.37 7.93 -6.96
CA ALA A 213 9.58 7.37 -7.57
C ALA A 213 10.37 6.51 -6.56
N LEU A 214 10.61 7.02 -5.35
CA LEU A 214 11.29 6.28 -4.29
C LEU A 214 10.54 5.00 -3.91
N HIS A 215 9.21 5.06 -3.84
CA HIS A 215 8.37 3.90 -3.57
C HIS A 215 8.51 2.82 -4.67
N LEU A 216 8.46 3.22 -5.95
CA LEU A 216 8.64 2.31 -7.08
C LEU A 216 10.05 1.71 -7.10
N MET A 217 11.08 2.50 -6.81
CA MET A 217 12.46 2.00 -6.67
C MET A 217 12.57 0.93 -5.59
N ALA A 218 11.91 1.12 -4.45
CA ALA A 218 11.87 0.11 -3.39
C ALA A 218 11.17 -1.18 -3.87
N ILE A 219 10.06 -1.08 -4.62
CA ILE A 219 9.38 -2.25 -5.20
C ILE A 219 10.32 -3.01 -6.14
N VAL A 220 11.01 -2.31 -7.04
CA VAL A 220 11.97 -2.91 -7.97
C VAL A 220 13.11 -3.58 -7.21
N TRP A 221 13.67 -2.91 -6.20
CA TRP A 221 14.73 -3.46 -5.36
C TRP A 221 14.32 -4.76 -4.66
N HIS A 222 13.14 -4.80 -4.06
CA HIS A 222 12.59 -6.01 -3.45
C HIS A 222 12.29 -7.11 -4.51
N GLY A 223 11.78 -6.71 -5.67
CA GLY A 223 11.55 -7.62 -6.81
C GLY A 223 12.83 -8.28 -7.34
N LEU A 224 13.92 -7.53 -7.44
CA LEU A 224 15.25 -8.05 -7.83
C LEU A 224 15.81 -9.06 -6.81
N ARG A 225 15.40 -8.95 -5.55
CA ARG A 225 15.72 -9.93 -4.49
C ARG A 225 14.76 -11.11 -4.43
N GLY A 226 13.79 -11.17 -5.35
CA GLY A 226 12.81 -12.25 -5.46
C GLY A 226 11.54 -12.05 -4.63
N GLU A 227 11.39 -10.90 -3.97
CA GLU A 227 10.18 -10.54 -3.22
C GLU A 227 9.19 -9.84 -4.17
N TRP A 228 8.27 -10.61 -4.75
CA TRP A 228 7.26 -10.09 -5.68
C TRP A 228 6.12 -9.37 -4.96
N LEU A 229 6.37 -8.13 -4.53
CA LEU A 229 5.42 -7.30 -3.77
C LEU A 229 4.16 -6.95 -4.56
N ILE A 230 4.26 -6.76 -5.89
CA ILE A 230 3.14 -6.43 -6.76
C ILE A 230 2.07 -7.53 -6.69
N TRP A 231 2.48 -8.79 -6.84
CA TRP A 231 1.56 -9.93 -6.77
C TRP A 231 0.96 -10.12 -5.39
N ALA A 232 1.72 -9.80 -4.34
CA ALA A 232 1.24 -9.82 -2.97
C ALA A 232 0.14 -8.76 -2.75
N MET A 233 0.23 -7.62 -3.44
CA MET A 233 -0.81 -6.59 -3.41
C MET A 233 -2.05 -6.96 -4.23
N VAL A 234 -1.89 -7.66 -5.35
CA VAL A 234 -3.04 -8.13 -6.15
C VAL A 234 -3.81 -9.24 -5.44
N HIS A 235 -3.12 -10.28 -4.95
CA HIS A 235 -3.76 -11.45 -4.33
C HIS A 235 -3.98 -11.33 -2.82
N GLY A 236 -3.29 -10.38 -2.17
CA GLY A 236 -3.37 -10.16 -0.73
C GLY A 236 -2.64 -11.22 0.11
N ARG A 237 -1.92 -12.15 -0.53
CA ARG A 237 -1.27 -13.30 0.12
C ARG A 237 0.24 -13.27 -0.12
N LYS A 238 1.01 -13.66 0.89
CA LYS A 238 2.44 -14.00 0.76
C LYS A 238 2.66 -15.46 1.15
N HIS A 239 3.66 -16.08 0.53
CA HIS A 239 4.07 -17.45 0.82
C HIS A 239 5.39 -17.42 1.59
N PHE A 240 5.46 -18.15 2.70
CA PHE A 240 6.66 -18.30 3.53
C PHE A 240 6.97 -19.79 3.70
N ARG A 241 8.25 -20.16 3.74
CA ARG A 241 8.63 -21.53 4.11
C ARG A 241 8.42 -21.77 5.60
N ARG A 242 7.87 -22.93 5.99
CA ARG A 242 7.49 -23.24 7.39
C ARG A 242 8.59 -23.01 8.44
N ASP A 243 9.86 -23.12 8.06
CA ASP A 243 11.04 -22.90 8.90
C ASP A 243 11.56 -21.45 8.93
N GLU A 244 11.02 -20.56 8.10
CA GLU A 244 11.41 -19.16 8.04
C GLU A 244 10.73 -18.35 9.14
N SER A 245 11.52 -17.68 9.99
CA SER A 245 11.02 -16.79 11.05
C SER A 245 10.66 -15.42 10.49
N VAL A 246 9.38 -15.03 10.53
CA VAL A 246 8.93 -13.70 10.08
C VAL A 246 8.56 -12.83 11.29
N ALA A 247 9.12 -11.61 11.35
CA ALA A 247 9.04 -10.75 12.55
C ALA A 247 7.62 -10.24 12.89
N ASP A 248 6.70 -10.23 11.93
CA ASP A 248 5.32 -9.73 12.06
C ASP A 248 4.33 -10.74 11.49
N GLU A 249 4.51 -12.03 11.78
CA GLU A 249 3.74 -13.10 11.14
C GLU A 249 2.24 -13.11 11.46
N GLY A 250 1.80 -12.21 12.34
CA GLY A 250 0.40 -11.94 12.60
C GLY A 250 -0.31 -13.09 13.31
N GLU A 251 -0.69 -12.86 14.57
CA GLU A 251 -1.72 -13.70 15.17
C GLU A 251 -2.97 -13.72 14.28
N PRO A 252 -3.66 -14.88 14.18
CA PRO A 252 -4.85 -15.04 13.36
C PRO A 252 -5.84 -13.89 13.61
N VAL A 253 -6.32 -13.27 12.53
CA VAL A 253 -7.29 -12.17 12.60
C VAL A 253 -8.48 -12.67 13.44
N PRO A 254 -8.69 -12.15 14.66
CA PRO A 254 -9.78 -12.62 15.51
C PRO A 254 -11.10 -12.29 14.79
N PRO A 255 -12.13 -13.15 14.92
CA PRO A 255 -13.42 -12.96 14.26
C PRO A 255 -13.88 -11.52 14.45
N SER A 256 -14.19 -10.87 13.32
CA SER A 256 -14.42 -9.43 13.26
C SER A 256 -15.56 -9.03 14.20
N ARG A 257 -15.27 -8.20 15.20
CA ARG A 257 -16.32 -7.58 16.03
C ARG A 257 -17.27 -6.78 15.12
N PRO A 258 -18.60 -6.78 15.36
CA PRO A 258 -19.58 -6.05 14.54
C PRO A 258 -19.26 -4.56 14.39
N ARG A 259 -18.63 -3.96 15.42
CA ARG A 259 -18.10 -2.59 15.39
C ARG A 259 -17.14 -2.29 14.23
N ARG A 260 -16.43 -3.30 13.69
CA ARG A 260 -15.51 -3.12 12.55
C ARG A 260 -16.25 -2.99 11.22
N TRP A 261 -17.34 -3.72 11.04
CA TRP A 261 -18.19 -3.61 9.86
C TRP A 261 -18.95 -2.29 9.86
N LEU A 262 -19.39 -1.82 11.03
CA LEU A 262 -19.94 -0.48 11.19
C LEU A 262 -18.90 0.61 10.85
N ALA A 263 -17.67 0.48 11.34
CA ALA A 263 -16.61 1.43 11.03
C ALA A 263 -16.20 1.39 9.54
N LEU A 264 -16.22 0.22 8.90
CA LEU A 264 -16.00 0.08 7.46
C LEU A 264 -17.12 0.76 6.68
N GLY A 265 -18.38 0.49 7.03
CA GLY A 265 -19.54 1.11 6.41
C GLY A 265 -19.54 2.63 6.55
N LEU A 266 -19.18 3.14 7.73
CA LEU A 266 -19.01 4.57 7.97
C LEU A 266 -17.88 5.17 7.12
N ALA A 267 -16.72 4.52 7.07
CA ALA A 267 -15.58 4.99 6.28
C ALA A 267 -15.92 5.04 4.77
N ILE A 268 -16.62 4.02 4.27
CA ILE A 268 -17.11 3.98 2.89
C ILE A 268 -18.17 5.07 2.67
N GLY A 269 -19.12 5.21 3.58
CA GLY A 269 -20.17 6.23 3.50
C GLY A 269 -19.61 7.64 3.43
N ILE A 270 -18.60 7.96 4.27
CA ILE A 270 -17.91 9.25 4.24
C ILE A 270 -17.15 9.44 2.91
N ALA A 271 -16.41 8.43 2.47
CA ALA A 271 -15.68 8.51 1.20
C ALA A 271 -16.61 8.71 0.00
N VAL A 272 -17.73 7.99 -0.04
CA VAL A 272 -18.76 8.12 -1.08
C VAL A 272 -19.41 9.50 -1.03
N LEU A 273 -19.70 10.03 0.16
CA LEU A 273 -20.25 11.38 0.31
C LEU A 273 -19.28 12.44 -0.25
N VAL A 274 -17.99 12.34 0.07
CA VAL A 274 -16.97 13.25 -0.47
C VAL A 274 -16.89 13.14 -1.99
N ILE A 275 -16.88 11.93 -2.55
CA ILE A 275 -16.86 11.70 -3.99
C ILE A 275 -18.12 12.27 -4.66
N TRP A 276 -19.27 12.06 -4.04
CA TRP A 276 -20.55 12.54 -4.55
C TRP A 276 -20.58 14.08 -4.64
N GLN A 277 -19.97 14.80 -3.69
CA GLN A 277 -19.82 16.26 -3.80
C GLN A 277 -19.04 16.67 -5.05
N GLY A 278 -17.92 15.99 -5.35
CA GLY A 278 -17.16 16.25 -6.57
C GLY A 278 -17.94 15.95 -7.84
N ALA A 279 -18.80 14.92 -7.82
CA ALA A 279 -19.64 14.58 -8.96
C ALA A 279 -20.70 15.66 -9.29
N GLN A 280 -21.02 16.55 -8.34
CA GLN A 280 -21.94 17.68 -8.55
C GLN A 280 -21.26 18.90 -9.17
N LEU A 281 -19.95 18.86 -9.39
CA LEU A 281 -19.28 19.93 -10.14
C LEU A 281 -19.86 20.00 -11.56
N PRO A 282 -20.20 21.21 -12.05
CA PRO A 282 -20.87 21.42 -13.35
C PRO A 282 -20.10 20.85 -14.54
#